data_AF-A0AA39P8N0-F1
#
_entry.id   AF-A0AA39P8N0-F1
#
_cell.length_a   1.000
_cell.length_b   1.000
_cell.length_c   1.000
_cell.angle_alpha   90.00
_cell.angle_beta   90.00
_cell.angle_gamma   90.00
#
_symmetry.space_group_name_H-M   'P 1'
#
loop_
_entity.id
_entity.type
_entity.pdbx_description
1 polymer ?
#
loop_
_entity_poly.entity_id
_entity_poly.type
_entity_poly.pdbx_seq_one_letter_code
_entity_poly.pdbx_strand_id
1 'polypeptide(L)'
;MAPMRPHQKTRNGCKTCKQRKCDESLPVCNNCTKREIECVWGDMSPRPESTTPEQSTAVAQSNSAETSLSLWTRGESSSELLTLELMHHFTTSASYSLFPDPDASALWRTIIPQMAFDPRNGCLLQAIFAFSALH
;
A
#
# COMPACT_ATOMS: atom_id res chain seq x y z
N MET A 1 -22.47 22.10 32.93
CA MET A 1 -21.19 21.52 32.44
C MET A 1 -21.43 21.05 31.01
N ALA A 2 -20.94 21.78 30.01
CA ALA A 2 -21.16 21.41 28.61
C ALA A 2 -20.37 20.13 28.28
N PRO A 3 -20.95 19.15 27.56
CA PRO A 3 -20.25 17.93 27.23
C PRO A 3 -19.10 18.23 26.28
N MET A 4 -17.88 17.84 26.68
CA MET A 4 -16.71 17.90 25.82
C MET A 4 -16.97 17.06 24.57
N ARG A 5 -16.93 17.70 23.39
CA ARG A 5 -17.07 17.01 22.12
C ARG A 5 -15.93 15.98 22.01
N PRO A 6 -16.22 14.70 21.71
CA PRO A 6 -15.17 13.71 21.55
C PRO A 6 -14.24 14.13 20.42
N HIS A 7 -12.94 14.16 20.70
CA HIS A 7 -11.93 14.45 19.69
C HIS A 7 -11.95 13.34 18.63
N GLN A 8 -12.52 13.63 17.45
CA GLN A 8 -12.34 12.78 16.27
C GLN A 8 -10.91 12.96 15.77
N LYS A 9 -10.02 12.09 16.24
CA LYS A 9 -8.71 11.89 15.63
C LYS A 9 -8.96 11.29 14.24
N THR A 10 -8.56 12.00 13.20
CA THR A 10 -8.60 11.53 11.82
C THR A 10 -7.66 10.34 11.71
N ARG A 11 -8.19 9.17 11.35
CA ARG A 11 -7.43 7.92 11.26
C ARG A 11 -6.51 7.91 10.03
N ASN A 12 -6.85 8.68 8.98
CA ASN A 12 -6.18 8.64 7.68
C ASN A 12 -5.69 10.02 7.20
N GLY A 13 -5.42 10.96 8.11
CA GLY A 13 -4.90 12.29 7.77
C GLY A 13 -3.47 12.28 7.20
N CYS A 14 -3.17 13.20 6.28
CA CYS A 14 -1.82 13.41 5.74
C CYS A 14 -0.78 13.70 6.84
N LYS A 15 0.50 13.38 6.63
CA LYS A 15 1.60 13.58 7.60
C LYS A 15 1.69 15.05 8.03
N THR A 16 1.53 15.99 7.09
CA THR A 16 1.54 17.44 7.34
C THR A 16 0.40 17.90 8.28
N CYS A 17 -0.71 17.16 8.31
CA CYS A 17 -1.86 17.47 9.17
C CYS A 17 -2.07 16.49 10.32
N LYS A 18 -1.28 15.42 10.47
CA LYS A 18 -1.57 14.32 11.41
C LYS A 18 -1.63 14.75 12.87
N GLN A 19 -0.86 15.78 13.25
CA GLN A 19 -0.91 16.38 14.58
C GLN A 19 -2.13 17.31 14.80
N ARG A 20 -2.77 17.74 13.70
CA ARG A 20 -3.98 18.57 13.67
C ARG A 20 -5.15 17.78 13.07
N LYS A 21 -6.27 18.46 12.80
CA LYS A 21 -7.39 17.88 12.06
C LYS A 21 -7.10 17.96 10.55
N CYS A 22 -7.08 16.82 9.88
CA CYS A 22 -7.01 16.72 8.42
C CYS A 22 -8.41 16.52 7.83
N ASP A 23 -8.69 17.11 6.67
CA ASP A 23 -9.98 16.95 5.99
C ASP A 23 -9.99 15.78 4.99
N GLU A 24 -8.92 14.95 4.99
CA GLU A 24 -8.76 13.71 4.20
C GLU A 24 -9.10 13.82 2.69
N SER A 25 -9.07 15.03 2.13
CA SER A 25 -9.31 15.30 0.71
C SER A 25 -8.13 14.82 -0.13
N LEU A 26 -8.41 14.02 -1.16
CA LEU A 26 -7.43 13.59 -2.18
C LEU A 26 -7.61 14.46 -3.45
N PRO A 27 -6.53 14.81 -4.18
CA PRO A 27 -5.13 14.42 -3.99
C PRO A 27 -4.32 15.33 -3.04
N VAL A 28 -4.83 16.52 -2.68
CA VAL A 28 -4.21 17.46 -1.72
C VAL A 28 -5.25 17.92 -0.70
N CYS A 29 -4.87 17.95 0.59
CA CYS A 29 -5.80 18.22 1.67
C CYS A 29 -6.17 19.70 1.63
N ASN A 30 -7.44 20.07 1.82
CA ASN A 30 -7.85 21.48 1.79
C ASN A 30 -7.04 22.38 2.74
N ASN A 31 -6.66 21.84 3.90
CA ASN A 31 -5.87 22.54 4.91
C ASN A 31 -4.38 22.71 4.52
N CYS A 32 -3.93 21.97 3.52
CA CYS A 32 -2.59 22.01 2.96
C CYS A 32 -2.56 22.92 1.74
N THR A 33 -3.60 22.84 0.89
CA THR A 33 -3.86 23.78 -0.20
C THR A 33 -3.95 25.23 0.29
N LYS A 34 -4.73 25.49 1.34
CA LYS A 34 -4.87 26.84 1.92
C LYS A 34 -3.58 27.43 2.49
N ARG A 35 -2.66 26.56 2.89
CA ARG A 35 -1.37 26.95 3.48
C ARG A 35 -0.24 26.95 2.46
N GLU A 36 -0.52 26.51 1.23
CA GLU A 36 0.47 26.38 0.15
C GLU A 36 1.71 25.57 0.58
N ILE A 37 1.49 24.54 1.42
CA ILE A 37 2.54 23.65 1.90
C ILE A 37 2.39 22.26 1.29
N GLU A 38 3.52 21.55 1.22
CA GLU A 38 3.58 20.18 0.74
C GLU A 38 2.67 19.27 1.56
N CYS A 39 1.78 18.56 0.86
CA CYS A 39 0.87 17.62 1.48
C CYS A 39 1.35 16.19 1.27
N VAL A 40 1.95 15.64 2.31
CA VAL A 40 2.56 14.31 2.26
C VAL A 40 1.58 13.28 2.81
N TRP A 41 1.03 12.43 1.95
CA TRP A 41 0.44 11.16 2.37
C TRP A 41 1.52 10.09 2.45
N GLY A 42 1.22 8.96 3.09
CA GLY A 42 2.15 7.84 3.26
C GLY A 42 3.02 7.62 2.02
N ASP A 43 4.31 7.83 2.24
CA ASP A 43 5.51 7.53 1.45
C ASP A 43 5.63 8.12 0.05
N MET A 44 5.75 9.45 0.02
CA MET A 44 6.76 10.13 -0.80
C MET A 44 7.25 11.38 -0.06
N SER A 45 8.52 11.38 0.37
CA SER A 45 9.22 12.62 0.72
C SER A 45 10.67 12.52 0.27
N PRO A 46 11.07 13.24 -0.79
CA PRO A 46 12.41 13.78 -0.86
C PRO A 46 12.43 15.06 -0.01
N ARG A 47 13.02 14.96 1.17
CA ARG A 47 13.32 16.08 2.08
C ARG A 47 13.97 17.24 1.32
N PRO A 48 13.46 18.48 1.47
CA PRO A 48 14.23 19.68 1.18
C PRO A 48 14.98 20.09 2.45
N GLU A 49 16.29 20.28 2.39
CA GLU A 49 16.97 21.12 3.40
C GLU A 49 18.26 21.75 2.88
N SER A 50 18.24 23.07 2.93
CA SER A 50 19.28 24.05 2.65
C SER A 50 20.18 24.31 3.87
N THR A 51 21.31 25.02 3.63
CA THR A 51 22.31 25.64 4.55
C THR A 51 23.26 24.66 5.29
N THR A 52 24.60 24.71 5.18
CA THR A 52 25.60 25.80 5.07
C THR A 52 26.94 25.22 4.51
N PRO A 53 27.94 26.04 4.08
CA PRO A 53 29.10 25.60 3.29
C PRO A 53 30.34 25.29 4.15
N GLU A 54 31.11 24.26 3.80
CA GLU A 54 32.58 24.24 3.97
C GLU A 54 33.24 22.99 3.34
N GLN A 55 34.13 23.27 2.38
CA GLN A 55 35.36 22.58 1.95
C GLN A 55 35.40 21.05 1.65
N SER A 56 35.72 20.78 0.37
CA SER A 56 36.74 19.84 -0.15
C SER A 56 36.61 18.35 0.24
N THR A 57 36.48 17.36 -0.64
CA THR A 57 37.22 17.07 -1.88
C THR A 57 36.45 16.07 -2.75
N ALA A 58 36.78 16.05 -4.03
CA ALA A 58 36.24 15.18 -5.06
C ALA A 58 36.32 13.68 -4.74
N VAL A 59 35.26 12.92 -5.06
CA VAL A 59 35.29 11.84 -6.07
C VAL A 59 33.88 11.71 -6.66
N ALA A 60 33.71 12.16 -7.90
CA ALA A 60 32.61 11.73 -8.75
C ALA A 60 33.01 10.41 -9.40
N GLN A 61 32.39 9.30 -9.01
CA GLN A 61 32.22 8.16 -9.90
C GLN A 61 30.99 7.34 -9.49
N SER A 62 29.90 7.76 -10.11
CA SER A 62 28.77 6.97 -10.56
C SER A 62 29.09 5.49 -10.80
N ASN A 63 28.50 4.63 -9.96
CA ASN A 63 28.03 3.30 -10.34
C ASN A 63 26.58 3.16 -9.87
N SER A 64 25.67 3.74 -10.66
CA SER A 64 24.22 3.50 -10.57
C SER A 64 23.91 2.13 -11.20
N ALA A 65 23.95 1.06 -10.42
CA ALA A 65 23.42 -0.22 -10.88
C ALA A 65 23.00 -1.21 -9.77
N GLU A 66 23.35 -1.00 -8.50
CA GLU A 66 23.19 -2.07 -7.49
C GLU A 66 22.25 -1.74 -6.32
N THR A 67 21.64 -0.55 -6.28
CA THR A 67 20.77 -0.14 -5.16
C THR A 67 19.29 -0.49 -5.37
N SER A 68 18.87 -0.95 -6.55
CA SER A 68 17.47 -1.35 -6.78
C SER A 68 17.09 -2.67 -6.09
N LEU A 69 18.07 -3.51 -5.72
CA LEU A 69 17.79 -4.80 -5.09
C LEU A 69 17.59 -4.70 -3.57
N SER A 70 18.11 -3.65 -2.93
CA SER A 70 18.11 -3.52 -1.46
C SER A 70 16.82 -2.92 -0.88
N LEU A 71 15.95 -2.34 -1.72
CA LEU A 71 14.63 -1.85 -1.32
C LEU A 71 13.60 -2.99 -1.15
N TRP A 72 13.87 -4.18 -1.69
CA TRP A 72 12.96 -5.34 -1.62
C TRP A 72 13.16 -6.17 -0.35
N THR A 73 14.20 -5.88 0.44
CA THR A 73 14.69 -6.76 1.50
C THR A 73 14.58 -6.18 2.91
N ARG A 74 13.98 -5.00 3.07
CA ARG A 74 13.87 -4.36 4.39
C ARG A 74 12.41 -4.14 4.80
N GLY A 75 11.69 -5.23 5.06
CA GLY A 75 10.61 -5.20 6.04
C GLY A 75 9.23 -5.73 5.67
N GLU A 76 9.03 -6.59 4.66
CA GLU A 76 7.68 -7.17 4.44
C GLU A 76 7.67 -8.52 3.70
N SER A 77 8.82 -9.19 3.59
CA SER A 77 8.97 -10.34 2.70
C SER A 77 8.12 -11.55 3.09
N SER A 78 7.83 -11.77 4.38
CA SER A 78 7.03 -12.93 4.80
C SER A 78 5.54 -12.80 4.44
N SER A 79 4.98 -11.59 4.54
CA SER A 79 3.57 -11.35 4.25
C SER A 79 3.31 -11.28 2.74
N GLU A 80 4.23 -10.70 1.98
CA GLU A 80 4.17 -10.69 0.51
C GLU A 80 4.36 -12.10 -0.07
N LEU A 81 5.32 -12.87 0.45
CA LEU A 81 5.50 -14.27 0.03
C LEU A 81 4.28 -15.13 0.37
N LEU A 82 3.69 -14.98 1.56
CA LEU A 82 2.46 -15.68 1.93
C LEU A 82 1.30 -15.30 1.00
N THR A 83 1.20 -14.02 0.64
CA THR A 83 0.17 -13.54 -0.29
C THR A 83 0.31 -14.20 -1.67
N LEU A 84 1.55 -14.28 -2.16
CA LEU A 84 1.87 -14.95 -3.42
C LEU A 84 1.61 -16.46 -3.34
N GLU A 85 1.98 -17.10 -2.24
CA GLU A 85 1.76 -18.54 -2.00
C GLU A 85 0.27 -18.87 -1.96
N LEU A 86 -0.53 -18.08 -1.23
CA LEU A 86 -1.99 -18.25 -1.16
C LEU A 86 -2.67 -18.01 -2.51
N MET A 87 -2.20 -17.02 -3.27
CA MET A 87 -2.69 -16.77 -4.62
C MET A 87 -2.33 -17.93 -5.57
N HIS A 88 -1.09 -18.43 -5.48
CA HIS A 88 -0.66 -19.56 -6.27
C HIS A 88 -1.49 -20.80 -5.94
N HIS A 89 -1.61 -21.14 -4.65
CA HIS A 89 -2.41 -22.27 -4.17
C HIS A 89 -3.88 -22.19 -4.62
N PHE A 90 -4.47 -20.98 -4.63
CA PHE A 90 -5.82 -20.77 -5.14
C PHE A 90 -5.95 -21.22 -6.61
N THR A 91 -5.08 -20.68 -7.46
CA THR A 91 -5.17 -20.84 -8.93
C THR A 91 -4.82 -22.26 -9.40
N THR A 92 -4.00 -22.99 -8.63
CA THR A 92 -3.51 -24.32 -9.00
C THR A 92 -4.22 -25.47 -8.30
N SER A 93 -4.81 -25.25 -7.11
CA SER A 93 -5.33 -26.33 -6.26
C SER A 93 -6.71 -25.99 -5.70
N ALA A 94 -6.82 -24.97 -4.84
CA ALA A 94 -8.04 -24.76 -4.04
C ALA A 94 -9.29 -24.46 -4.90
N SER A 95 -9.11 -23.77 -6.03
CA SER A 95 -10.20 -23.44 -6.96
C SER A 95 -10.94 -24.64 -7.54
N TYR A 96 -10.31 -25.82 -7.62
CA TYR A 96 -10.95 -27.05 -8.07
C TYR A 96 -11.97 -27.60 -7.08
N SER A 97 -11.82 -27.26 -5.79
CA SER A 97 -12.71 -27.73 -4.71
C SER A 97 -13.96 -26.87 -4.56
N LEU A 98 -14.03 -25.71 -5.21
CA LEU A 98 -15.16 -24.77 -5.08
C LEU A 98 -16.38 -25.18 -5.90
N PHE A 99 -16.18 -25.68 -7.13
CA PHE A 99 -17.27 -25.96 -8.06
C PHE A 99 -17.00 -27.26 -8.83
N PRO A 100 -17.91 -28.25 -8.75
CA PRO A 100 -17.82 -29.48 -9.54
C PRO A 100 -18.08 -29.26 -11.03
N ASP A 101 -18.74 -28.15 -11.39
CA ASP A 101 -19.12 -27.83 -12.76
C ASP A 101 -17.93 -27.29 -13.57
N PRO A 102 -17.64 -27.86 -14.76
CA PRO A 102 -16.45 -27.51 -15.54
C PRO A 102 -16.47 -26.06 -16.05
N ASP A 103 -17.62 -25.52 -16.45
CA ASP A 103 -17.74 -24.16 -16.96
C ASP A 103 -17.57 -23.13 -15.84
N ALA A 104 -18.19 -23.37 -14.68
CA ALA A 104 -17.96 -22.57 -13.49
C ALA A 104 -16.49 -22.62 -13.03
N SER A 105 -15.87 -23.81 -13.06
CA SER A 105 -14.48 -23.99 -12.61
C SER A 105 -13.49 -23.11 -13.40
N ALA A 106 -13.71 -22.94 -14.70
CA ALA A 106 -12.84 -22.11 -15.56
C ALA A 106 -12.90 -20.63 -15.15
N LEU A 107 -14.08 -20.11 -14.80
CA LEU A 107 -14.28 -18.74 -14.33
C LEU A 107 -13.55 -18.49 -13.01
N TRP A 108 -13.66 -19.41 -12.06
CA TRP A 108 -13.04 -19.29 -10.74
C TRP A 108 -11.52 -19.35 -10.75
N ARG A 109 -10.94 -19.96 -11.79
CA ARG A 109 -9.49 -20.07 -11.96
C ARG A 109 -8.84 -18.89 -12.65
N THR A 110 -9.61 -18.16 -13.46
CA THR A 110 -9.07 -17.15 -14.37
C THR A 110 -9.68 -15.78 -14.11
N ILE A 111 -10.99 -15.67 -14.24
CA ILE A 111 -11.71 -14.40 -14.16
C ILE A 111 -11.76 -13.87 -12.73
N ILE A 112 -12.04 -14.74 -11.76
CA ILE A 112 -12.18 -14.33 -10.36
C ILE A 112 -10.87 -13.79 -9.76
N PRO A 113 -9.69 -14.43 -9.94
CA PRO A 113 -8.41 -13.84 -9.54
C PRO A 113 -8.12 -12.50 -10.21
N GLN A 114 -8.43 -12.37 -11.50
CA GLN A 114 -8.25 -11.11 -12.23
C GLN A 114 -9.12 -9.99 -11.67
N MET A 115 -10.39 -10.28 -11.36
CA MET A 115 -11.29 -9.33 -10.70
C MET A 115 -10.84 -8.97 -9.29
N ALA A 116 -10.22 -9.90 -8.57
CA ALA A 116 -9.72 -9.68 -7.22
C ALA A 116 -8.54 -8.70 -7.15
N PHE A 117 -7.79 -8.53 -8.25
CA PHE A 117 -6.73 -7.53 -8.32
C PHE A 117 -7.23 -6.10 -8.51
N ASP A 118 -8.52 -5.90 -8.83
CA ASP A 118 -9.10 -4.55 -8.83
C ASP A 118 -9.17 -4.01 -7.39
N PRO A 119 -8.61 -2.81 -7.10
CA PRO A 119 -8.63 -2.23 -5.76
C PRO A 119 -10.04 -2.07 -5.15
N ARG A 120 -11.08 -1.98 -5.99
CA ARG A 120 -12.48 -1.90 -5.55
C ARG A 120 -13.00 -3.22 -4.99
N ASN A 121 -12.36 -4.33 -5.36
CA ASN A 121 -12.75 -5.69 -5.00
C ASN A 121 -11.87 -6.28 -3.90
N GLY A 122 -11.30 -5.44 -3.02
CA GLY A 122 -10.41 -5.92 -1.94
C GLY A 122 -11.02 -7.02 -1.06
N CYS A 123 -12.34 -6.99 -0.84
CA CYS A 123 -13.05 -8.05 -0.11
C CYS A 123 -13.00 -9.41 -0.82
N LEU A 124 -13.04 -9.43 -2.16
CA LEU A 124 -12.94 -10.65 -2.96
C LEU A 124 -11.54 -11.26 -2.83
N LEU A 125 -10.50 -10.42 -2.90
CA LEU A 125 -9.13 -10.86 -2.71
C LEU A 125 -8.90 -11.47 -1.33
N GLN A 126 -9.44 -10.84 -0.28
CA GLN A 126 -9.40 -11.38 1.07
C GLN A 126 -10.15 -12.71 1.20
N ALA A 127 -11.30 -12.84 0.54
CA ALA A 127 -12.07 -14.10 0.53
C ALA A 127 -11.29 -15.23 -0.15
N ILE A 128 -10.62 -14.95 -1.27
CA ILE A 128 -9.75 -15.89 -1.97
C ILE A 128 -8.65 -16.37 -1.03
N PHE A 129 -7.95 -15.47 -0.34
CA PHE A 129 -6.88 -15.84 0.58
C PHE A 129 -7.37 -16.63 1.79
N ALA A 130 -8.50 -16.23 2.38
CA ALA A 130 -9.10 -16.96 3.50
C ALA A 130 -9.48 -18.39 3.09
N PHE A 131 -10.04 -18.55 1.88
CA PHE A 131 -10.37 -19.86 1.34
C PHE A 131 -9.12 -20.70 1.05
N SER A 132 -8.11 -20.11 0.40
CA SER A 132 -6.83 -20.78 0.14
C SER A 132 -6.06 -21.20 1.38
N ALA A 133 -6.26 -20.52 2.51
CA ALA A 133 -5.64 -20.87 3.79
C ALA A 133 -6.39 -21.98 4.53
N LEU A 134 -7.68 -22.20 4.20
CA LEU A 134 -8.50 -23.27 4.76
C LEU A 134 -8.22 -24.63 4.09
N HIS A 135 -7.91 -24.59 2.80
CA HIS A 135 -7.66 -25.75 1.97
C HIS A 135 -6.16 -26.05 1.85
#